data_AF-R0KVQ9-F1
#
_entry.id   AF-R0KVQ9-F1
#
_cell.length_a   1.000
_cell.length_b   1.000
_cell.length_c   1.000
_cell.angle_alpha   90.00
_cell.angle_beta   90.00
_cell.angle_gamma   90.00
#
_symmetry.space_group_name_H-M   'P 1'
#
loop_
_entity.id
_entity.type
_entity.pdbx_description
1 polymer ?
#
loop_
_entity_poly.entity_id
_entity_poly.type
_entity_poly.pdbx_seq_one_letter_code
_entity_poly.pdbx_strand_id
1 'polypeptide(L)'
;MVINRIEEDMEIVEENEIVTSCTFGKKRCCGKWNKTQTEQFYEALRLCGLEFTLISNLFENKNRRACKLKYLSELKRNKKKVEEILSDLQPFNREKYESLKNQLQNTKM
;
A
#
# COMPACT_ATOMS: atom_id res chain seq x y z
N MET A 1 -14.17 55.72 9.32
CA MET A 1 -13.71 54.34 9.05
C MET A 1 -13.48 53.68 10.40
N VAL A 2 -14.39 52.80 10.82
CA VAL A 2 -14.22 52.01 12.05
C VAL A 2 -13.27 50.89 11.71
N ILE A 3 -12.09 50.89 12.33
CA ILE A 3 -11.14 49.78 12.22
C ILE A 3 -11.75 48.65 13.04
N ASN A 4 -12.33 47.65 12.37
CA ASN A 4 -12.69 46.39 13.00
C ASN A 4 -11.40 45.76 13.51
N ARG A 5 -11.17 45.88 14.82
CA ARG A 5 -10.11 45.16 15.51
C ARG A 5 -10.52 43.69 15.47
N ILE A 6 -9.83 42.90 14.67
CA ILE A 6 -9.95 41.44 14.68
C ILE A 6 -9.41 41.02 16.05
N GLU A 7 -10.30 40.65 16.96
CA GLU A 7 -9.91 39.92 18.18
C GLU A 7 -9.53 38.51 17.70
N GLU A 8 -8.23 38.25 17.55
CA GLU A 8 -7.71 36.93 17.27
C GLU A 8 -7.85 36.07 18.53
N ASP A 9 -8.86 35.19 18.55
CA ASP A 9 -9.01 34.12 19.55
C ASP A 9 -7.85 33.12 19.41
N MET A 10 -6.72 33.41 20.05
CA MET A 10 -5.58 32.50 20.13
C MET A 10 -5.87 31.41 21.18
N GLU A 11 -5.96 30.15 20.73
CA GLU A 11 -6.07 28.99 21.60
C GLU A 11 -4.76 28.80 22.39
N ILE A 12 -4.85 28.81 23.73
CA ILE A 12 -3.72 28.53 24.60
C ILE A 12 -3.46 27.02 24.57
N VAL A 13 -2.47 26.60 23.79
CA VAL A 13 -2.04 25.19 23.72
C VAL A 13 -0.91 24.96 24.72
N GLU A 14 -1.10 24.00 25.65
CA GLU A 14 -0.02 23.52 26.50
C GLU A 14 1.01 22.71 25.67
N GLU A 15 2.27 23.15 25.64
CA GLU A 15 3.38 22.46 24.97
C GLU A 15 3.79 21.19 25.76
N ASN A 16 3.06 20.10 25.57
CA ASN A 16 3.38 18.79 26.15
C ASN A 16 3.90 17.77 25.11
N GLU A 17 4.27 18.19 23.91
CA GLU A 17 4.69 17.28 22.83
C GLU A 17 6.17 16.89 22.88
N ILE A 18 6.44 15.59 23.04
CA ILE A 18 7.80 15.04 22.99
C ILE A 18 8.25 14.88 21.53
N VAL A 19 9.22 15.70 21.11
CA VAL A 19 9.84 15.61 19.79
C VAL A 19 11.01 14.62 19.83
N THR A 20 10.95 13.60 18.98
CA THR A 20 12.04 12.66 18.72
C THR A 20 12.59 12.87 17.31
N SER A 21 13.73 12.27 16.98
CA SER A 21 14.30 12.33 15.62
C SER A 21 13.36 11.80 14.52
N CYS A 22 12.33 11.04 14.89
CA CYS A 22 11.34 10.47 13.98
C CYS A 22 10.04 11.31 13.86
N THR A 23 9.82 12.30 14.73
CA THR A 23 8.54 13.03 14.85
C THR A 23 8.15 13.73 13.54
N PHE A 24 9.11 14.37 12.86
CA PHE A 24 8.90 15.00 11.55
C PHE A 24 9.24 14.09 10.36
N GLY A 25 9.50 12.80 10.63
CA GLY A 25 9.86 11.83 9.60
C GLY A 25 8.66 11.43 8.74
N LYS A 26 8.92 10.98 7.50
CA LYS A 26 7.89 10.43 6.63
C LYS A 26 7.24 9.20 7.28
N LYS A 27 5.94 9.29 7.59
CA LYS A 27 5.16 8.16 8.13
C LYS A 27 5.23 6.97 7.17
N ARG A 28 5.65 5.82 7.68
CA ARG A 28 5.63 4.54 6.95
C ARG A 28 4.21 3.99 6.96
N CYS A 29 3.32 4.59 6.18
CA CYS A 29 1.95 4.08 6.03
C CYS A 29 1.95 2.96 4.98
N CYS A 30 2.33 1.75 5.39
CA CYS A 30 1.92 0.55 4.68
C CYS A 30 1.37 -0.44 5.69
N GLY A 31 0.09 -0.78 5.55
CA GLY A 31 -0.55 -1.74 6.47
C GLY A 31 0.17 -3.09 6.46
N LYS A 32 0.05 -3.86 7.54
CA LYS A 32 0.59 -5.23 7.62
C LYS A 32 0.02 -6.11 6.49
N TRP A 33 0.77 -7.13 6.09
CA TRP A 33 0.34 -8.12 5.09
C TRP A 33 -0.25 -9.32 5.81
N ASN A 34 -1.52 -9.60 5.55
CA ASN A 34 -2.17 -10.82 6.04
C ASN A 34 -1.82 -12.01 5.13
N LYS A 35 -2.11 -13.24 5.58
CA LYS A 35 -1.89 -14.46 4.79
C LYS A 35 -2.72 -14.43 3.49
N THR A 36 -4.00 -14.10 3.58
CA THR A 36 -4.91 -13.93 2.43
C THR A 36 -4.40 -12.88 1.45
N GLN A 37 -3.95 -11.72 1.95
CA GLN A 37 -3.36 -10.67 1.11
C GLN A 37 -2.06 -11.12 0.44
N THR A 38 -1.31 -12.03 1.07
CA THR A 38 -0.08 -12.59 0.49
C THR A 38 -0.41 -13.56 -0.64
N GLU A 39 -1.48 -14.35 -0.51
CA GLU A 39 -1.98 -15.22 -1.58
C GLU A 39 -2.49 -14.39 -2.78
N GLN A 40 -3.30 -13.37 -2.51
CA GLN A 40 -3.76 -12.42 -3.52
C GLN A 40 -2.59 -11.69 -4.21
N PHE A 41 -1.51 -11.41 -3.48
CA PHE A 41 -0.31 -10.83 -4.05
C PHE A 41 0.37 -11.77 -5.05
N TYR A 42 0.38 -13.08 -4.79
CA TYR A 42 0.92 -14.06 -5.73
C TYR A 42 0.10 -14.15 -7.02
N GLU A 43 -1.23 -14.13 -6.91
CA GLU A 43 -2.13 -14.10 -8.08
C GLU A 43 -1.94 -12.81 -8.89
N ALA A 44 -1.87 -11.67 -8.20
CA ALA A 44 -1.58 -10.39 -8.84
C ALA A 44 -0.21 -10.38 -9.54
N LEU A 45 0.81 -10.99 -8.94
CA LEU A 45 2.15 -11.12 -9.52
C LEU A 45 2.13 -11.99 -10.79
N ARG A 46 1.33 -13.06 -10.82
CA ARG A 46 1.19 -13.93 -11.99
C ARG A 46 0.52 -13.23 -13.18
N LEU A 47 -0.45 -12.35 -12.91
CA LEU A 47 -1.20 -11.60 -13.93
C LEU A 47 -0.47 -10.33 -14.40
N CYS A 48 0.12 -9.58 -13.48
CA CYS A 48 0.71 -8.26 -13.75
C CYS A 48 2.23 -8.33 -13.98
N GLY A 49 2.89 -9.40 -13.57
CA GLY A 49 4.34 -9.49 -13.54
C GLY A 49 4.97 -8.53 -12.54
N LEU A 50 6.11 -7.94 -12.90
CA LEU A 50 6.90 -7.07 -12.01
C LEU A 50 6.41 -5.60 -11.98
N GLU A 51 5.26 -5.31 -12.59
CA GLU A 51 4.65 -3.98 -12.59
C GLU A 51 3.95 -3.67 -11.26
N PHE A 52 4.74 -3.28 -10.24
CA PHE A 52 4.25 -3.02 -8.89
C PHE A 52 3.25 -1.86 -8.78
N THR A 53 3.25 -0.93 -9.74
CA THR A 53 2.26 0.16 -9.79
C THR A 53 0.87 -0.40 -10.07
N LEU A 54 0.80 -1.38 -10.97
CA LEU A 54 -0.45 -2.04 -11.33
C LEU A 54 -0.94 -2.91 -10.17
N ILE A 55 -0.03 -3.66 -9.55
CA ILE A 55 -0.34 -4.46 -8.36
C ILE A 55 -0.82 -3.58 -7.20
N SER A 56 -0.24 -2.40 -6.98
CA SER A 56 -0.70 -1.52 -5.89
C SER A 56 -2.13 -1.04 -6.05
N ASN A 57 -2.64 -0.92 -7.27
CA ASN A 57 -4.01 -0.48 -7.52
C ASN A 57 -5.06 -1.56 -7.15
N LEU A 58 -4.64 -2.81 -6.98
CA LEU A 58 -5.49 -3.92 -6.52
C LEU A 58 -5.72 -3.90 -5.00
N PHE A 59 -4.84 -3.26 -4.24
CA PHE A 59 -4.84 -3.32 -2.79
C PHE A 59 -5.05 -1.94 -2.19
N GLU A 60 -6.03 -1.83 -1.31
CA GLU A 60 -6.22 -0.62 -0.53
C GLU A 60 -5.12 -0.50 0.54
N ASN A 61 -4.61 0.72 0.74
CA ASN A 61 -3.54 1.03 1.71
C ASN A 61 -2.19 0.31 1.47
N LYS A 62 -1.94 -0.19 0.24
CA LYS A 62 -0.65 -0.74 -0.17
C LYS A 62 -0.09 0.03 -1.35
N ASN A 63 0.89 0.89 -1.07
CA ASN A 63 1.57 1.65 -2.12
C ASN A 63 2.53 0.76 -2.92
N ARG A 64 2.90 1.21 -4.12
CA ARG A 64 3.92 0.57 -4.99
C ARG A 64 5.18 0.13 -4.23
N ARG A 65 5.69 0.97 -3.31
CA ARG A 65 6.86 0.65 -2.47
C ARG A 65 6.61 -0.57 -1.57
N ALA A 66 5.40 -0.71 -1.01
CA ALA A 66 5.02 -1.84 -0.18
C ALA A 66 4.97 -3.13 -1.01
N CYS A 67 4.43 -3.09 -2.23
CA CYS A 67 4.43 -4.24 -3.15
C CYS A 67 5.85 -4.68 -3.52
N LYS A 68 6.74 -3.72 -3.84
CA LYS A 68 8.17 -4.04 -4.10
C LYS A 68 8.86 -4.66 -2.88
N LEU A 69 8.65 -4.10 -1.69
CA LEU A 69 9.23 -4.65 -0.46
C LEU A 69 8.68 -6.04 -0.15
N LYS A 70 7.40 -6.27 -0.40
CA LYS A 70 6.76 -7.59 -0.27
C LYS A 70 7.41 -8.59 -1.21
N TYR A 71 7.57 -8.25 -2.49
CA TYR A 71 8.29 -9.09 -3.46
C TYR A 71 9.71 -9.44 -2.98
N LEU A 72 10.49 -8.46 -2.53
CA LEU A 72 11.85 -8.70 -2.02
C LEU A 72 11.86 -9.58 -0.75
N SER A 73 10.86 -9.43 0.12
CA SER A 73 10.69 -10.29 1.29
C SER A 73 10.35 -11.73 0.90
N GLU A 74 9.46 -11.92 -0.08
CA GLU A 74 9.09 -13.25 -0.58
C GLU A 74 10.23 -13.91 -1.35
N LEU A 75 11.04 -13.17 -2.11
CA LEU A 75 12.26 -13.72 -2.72
C LEU A 75 13.23 -14.29 -1.69
N LYS A 76 13.31 -13.70 -0.49
CA LYS A 76 14.17 -14.19 0.59
C LYS A 76 13.57 -15.38 1.33
N ARG A 77 12.25 -15.37 1.56
CA ARG A 77 11.56 -16.38 2.40
C ARG A 77 11.06 -17.57 1.59
N ASN A 78 10.51 -17.32 0.41
CA ASN A 78 9.77 -18.26 -0.43
C ASN A 78 10.26 -18.20 -1.89
N LYS A 79 11.57 -18.26 -2.09
CA LYS A 79 12.22 -18.11 -3.40
C LYS A 79 11.61 -19.02 -4.48
N LYS A 80 11.45 -20.31 -4.19
CA LYS A 80 10.91 -21.30 -5.14
C LYS A 80 9.53 -20.93 -5.69
N LYS A 81 8.64 -20.44 -4.81
CA LYS A 81 7.28 -20.06 -5.19
C LYS A 81 7.28 -18.83 -6.09
N VAL A 82 8.15 -17.86 -5.82
CA VAL A 82 8.30 -16.68 -6.67
C VAL A 82 8.88 -17.07 -8.04
N GLU A 83 9.87 -17.95 -8.07
CA GLU A 83 10.46 -18.46 -9.32
C GLU A 83 9.43 -19.19 -10.19
N GLU A 84 8.63 -20.07 -9.59
CA GLU A 84 7.53 -20.77 -10.27
C GLU A 84 6.54 -19.79 -10.91
N ILE A 85 6.10 -18.77 -10.15
CA ILE A 85 5.18 -17.75 -10.67
C ILE A 85 5.79 -16.94 -11.81
N LEU A 86 7.09 -16.64 -11.74
CA LEU A 86 7.80 -15.91 -12.79
C LEU A 86 8.02 -16.76 -14.05
N SER A 87 8.17 -18.07 -13.91
CA SER A 87 8.19 -19.00 -15.04
C SER A 87 6.82 -19.12 -15.71
N ASP A 88 5.74 -19.07 -14.92
CA ASP A 88 4.36 -19.24 -15.37
C ASP A 88 3.60 -17.91 -15.54
N LEU A 89 4.30 -16.85 -15.96
CA LEU A 89 3.69 -15.56 -16.23
C LEU A 89 2.66 -15.68 -17.35
N GLN A 90 1.43 -15.24 -17.07
CA GLN A 90 0.39 -15.18 -18.09
C GLN A 90 0.50 -13.86 -18.88
N PRO A 91 0.16 -13.86 -20.18
CA PRO A 91 0.00 -12.60 -20.90
C PRO A 91 -1.07 -11.75 -20.20
N PHE A 92 -0.79 -10.46 -20.08
CA PHE A 92 -1.67 -9.54 -19.38
C PHE A 92 -3.06 -9.54 -20.03
N ASN A 93 -4.08 -9.87 -19.24
CA ASN A 93 -5.48 -9.83 -19.64
C ASN A 93 -6.25 -8.87 -18.73
N ARG A 94 -6.84 -7.85 -19.34
CA ARG A 94 -7.59 -6.80 -18.65
C ARG A 94 -8.80 -7.32 -17.89
N GLU A 95 -9.55 -8.26 -18.46
CA GLU A 95 -10.78 -8.80 -17.86
C GLU A 95 -10.47 -9.57 -16.57
N LYS A 96 -9.39 -10.36 -16.58
CA LYS A 96 -8.90 -11.07 -15.39
C LYS A 96 -8.47 -10.08 -14.30
N TYR A 97 -7.78 -9.02 -14.68
CA TYR A 97 -7.34 -7.99 -13.74
C TYR A 97 -8.52 -7.27 -13.06
N GLU A 98 -9.51 -6.84 -13.83
CA GLU A 98 -10.70 -6.17 -13.27
C GLU A 98 -11.52 -7.12 -12.39
N SER A 99 -11.62 -8.40 -12.78
CA SER A 99 -12.29 -9.43 -11.97
C SER A 99 -11.61 -9.61 -10.62
N LEU A 100 -10.27 -9.71 -10.59
CA LEU A 100 -9.48 -9.78 -9.36
C LEU A 100 -9.65 -8.52 -8.52
N LYS A 101 -9.61 -7.34 -9.15
CA LYS A 101 -9.82 -6.07 -8.47
C LYS A 101 -11.18 -6.00 -7.77
N ASN A 102 -12.24 -6.41 -8.45
CA ASN A 102 -13.58 -6.43 -7.89
C ASN A 102 -13.68 -7.39 -6.70
N GLN A 103 -13.05 -8.57 -6.78
CA GLN A 103 -13.00 -9.51 -5.65
C GLN A 103 -12.34 -8.90 -4.41
N LEU A 104 -11.22 -8.18 -4.59
CA LEU A 104 -10.46 -7.56 -3.51
C LEU A 104 -11.19 -6.38 -2.88
N GLN A 105 -11.92 -5.60 -3.67
CA GLN A 105 -12.68 -4.45 -3.21
C GLN A 105 -14.02 -4.85 -2.57
N ASN A 106 -14.65 -5.93 -3.03
CA ASN A 106 -15.95 -6.40 -2.51
C ASN A 106 -15.86 -7.08 -1.14
N THR A 107 -14.66 -7.45 -0.67
CA THR A 107 -14.47 -8.08 0.66
C THR A 107 -14.71 -7.09 1.81
N LYS A 108 -15.19 -5.88 1.50
CA LYS A 108 -15.42 -4.77 2.42
C LYS A 108 -16.90 -4.56 2.79
N MET A 109 -17.81 -5.44 2.34
CA MET A 109 -19.20 -5.49 2.81
C MET A 109 -19.40 -6.60 3.84
#